data_AF-A0A669C057-F1
#
_entry.id   AF-A0A669C057-F1
#
_cell.length_a   1.000
_cell.length_b   1.000
_cell.length_c   1.000
_cell.angle_alpha   90.00
_cell.angle_beta   90.00
_cell.angle_gamma   90.00
#
_symmetry.space_group_name_H-M   'P 1'
#
loop_
_entity.id
_entity.type
_entity.pdbx_description
1 polymer ?
#
loop_
_entity_poly.entity_id
_entity_poly.type
_entity_poly.pdbx_seq_one_letter_code
_entity_poly.pdbx_strand_id
1 'polypeptide(L)'
;MSGVGFLINDKTINIENVEVVVDGRALCIDVDKNGSKFRIINVYGHTELKERTALFQILQPFLCNRRQIILGGDFNCAPETTGIQGAVLTVKKDLSTCALDNLIKEGNLTDVFRFLNPSDPGYTSSNKKSLSRIDFFYILFMPICTKNKVLMKRL
;
A
#
# COMPACT_ATOMS: atom_id res chain seq x y z
N MET A 1 3.61 9.36 -19.34
CA MET A 1 3.73 10.03 -18.03
C MET A 1 2.86 9.28 -17.03
N SER A 2 3.29 9.14 -15.79
CA SER A 2 2.52 8.55 -14.69
C SER A 2 2.39 9.57 -13.57
N GLY A 3 1.40 9.43 -12.68
CA GLY A 3 1.15 10.37 -11.62
C GLY A 3 0.55 9.71 -10.38
N VAL A 4 0.97 10.20 -9.21
CA VAL A 4 0.39 9.87 -7.91
C VAL A 4 0.06 11.16 -7.18
N GLY A 5 -1.01 11.15 -6.40
CA GLY A 5 -1.43 12.32 -5.65
C GLY A 5 -2.28 11.97 -4.44
N PHE A 6 -2.44 12.94 -3.56
CA PHE A 6 -3.36 12.88 -2.44
C PHE A 6 -4.47 13.91 -2.61
N LEU A 7 -5.70 13.50 -2.33
CA LEU A 7 -6.82 14.41 -2.18
C LEU A 7 -7.34 14.29 -0.74
N ILE A 8 -7.20 15.37 0.02
CA ILE A 8 -7.59 15.42 1.42
C ILE A 8 -8.73 16.42 1.57
N ASN A 9 -9.92 15.92 1.87
CA ASN A 9 -11.12 16.73 2.12
C ASN A 9 -11.41 16.90 3.62
N ASP A 10 -10.35 17.03 4.42
CA ASP A 10 -10.43 17.23 5.86
C ASP A 10 -9.53 18.40 6.25
N LYS A 11 -10.16 19.52 6.62
CA LYS A 11 -9.46 20.75 6.97
C LYS A 11 -8.74 20.67 8.33
N THR A 12 -8.98 19.61 9.11
CA THR A 12 -8.34 19.39 10.41
C THR A 12 -6.98 18.69 10.28
N ILE A 13 -6.65 18.18 9.08
CA ILE A 13 -5.37 17.54 8.81
C ILE A 13 -4.34 18.63 8.53
N ASN A 14 -3.28 18.65 9.35
CA ASN A 14 -2.10 19.45 9.11
C ASN A 14 -1.06 18.62 8.34
N ILE A 15 -0.68 19.08 7.15
CA ILE A 15 0.37 18.44 6.36
C ILE A 15 1.72 19.01 6.81
N GLU A 16 2.56 18.16 7.40
CA GLU A 16 3.85 18.57 7.96
C GLU A 16 5.00 18.41 6.96
N ASN A 17 4.92 17.40 6.09
CA ASN A 17 5.90 17.15 5.05
C ASN A 17 5.24 16.54 3.81
N VAL A 18 5.80 16.84 2.63
CA VAL A 18 5.46 16.20 1.35
C VAL A 18 6.76 15.83 0.66
N GLU A 19 6.92 14.56 0.35
CA GLU A 19 8.14 14.02 -0.25
C GLU A 19 7.78 13.13 -1.45
N VAL A 20 8.29 13.50 -2.62
CA VAL A 20 8.25 12.65 -3.81
C VAL A 20 9.35 11.60 -3.65
N VAL A 21 8.95 10.37 -3.32
CA VAL A 21 9.89 9.27 -3.08
C VAL A 21 10.42 8.71 -4.39
N VAL A 22 9.50 8.49 -5.35
CA VAL A 22 9.83 8.12 -6.73
C VAL A 22 8.88 8.88 -7.64
N ASP A 23 9.42 9.63 -8.60
CA ASP A 23 8.63 10.48 -9.48
C ASP A 23 7.52 9.69 -10.20
N GLY A 24 6.30 10.21 -10.12
CA GLY A 24 5.10 9.59 -10.69
C GLY A 24 4.69 8.22 -10.11
N ARG A 25 5.36 7.73 -9.06
CA ARG A 25 5.22 6.34 -8.56
C ARG A 25 5.05 6.22 -7.07
N ALA A 26 5.65 7.08 -6.28
CA ALA A 26 5.46 7.08 -4.83
C ALA A 26 5.51 8.49 -4.26
N LEU A 27 4.48 8.84 -3.50
CA LEU A 27 4.37 10.10 -2.78
C LEU A 27 4.17 9.79 -1.29
N CYS A 28 5.01 10.37 -0.46
CA CYS A 28 4.93 10.27 0.99
C CYS A 28 4.51 11.61 1.58
N ILE A 29 3.57 11.60 2.51
CA ILE A 29 3.22 12.77 3.32
C ILE A 29 3.27 12.40 4.80
N ASP A 30 3.80 13.32 5.60
CA ASP A 30 3.65 13.27 7.05
C ASP A 30 2.54 14.22 7.45
N VAL A 31 1.60 13.74 8.27
CA VAL A 31 0.45 14.52 8.70
C VAL A 31 0.26 14.44 10.21
N ASP A 32 -0.27 15.52 10.78
CA ASP A 32 -0.85 15.55 12.12
C ASP A 32 -2.36 15.69 12.00
N LYS A 33 -3.08 14.82 12.72
CA LYS A 33 -4.52 14.97 12.94
C LYS A 33 -4.80 14.91 14.43
N ASN A 34 -5.14 16.04 15.02
CA ASN A 34 -5.47 16.18 16.45
C ASN A 34 -4.39 15.59 17.38
N GLY A 35 -3.11 15.84 17.08
CA GLY A 35 -1.97 15.35 17.84
C GLY A 35 -1.54 13.92 17.48
N SER A 36 -2.31 13.21 16.66
CA SER A 36 -1.91 11.89 16.13
C SER A 36 -1.06 12.06 14.87
N LYS A 37 0.16 11.56 14.90
CA LYS A 37 1.13 11.65 13.80
C LYS A 37 1.02 10.43 12.89
N PHE A 38 0.81 10.67 11.60
CA PHE A 38 0.77 9.65 10.57
C PHE A 38 1.82 9.92 9.50
N ARG A 39 2.30 8.84 8.89
CA ARG A 39 2.99 8.84 7.60
C ARG A 39 2.12 8.08 6.61
N ILE A 40 1.76 8.74 5.52
CA ILE A 40 0.90 8.19 4.48
C ILE A 40 1.70 8.09 3.19
N ILE A 41 1.78 6.89 2.62
CA ILE A 41 2.55 6.59 1.41
C ILE A 41 1.56 6.08 0.35
N ASN A 42 1.43 6.82 -0.76
CA ASN A 42 0.64 6.42 -1.93
C ASN A 42 1.59 5.85 -2.98
N VAL A 43 1.34 4.61 -3.38
CA VAL A 43 2.17 3.83 -4.29
C VAL A 43 1.41 3.56 -5.59
N TYR A 44 2.10 3.73 -6.69
CA TYR A 44 1.70 3.26 -8.01
C TYR A 44 2.83 2.42 -8.61
N GLY A 45 2.77 1.11 -8.38
CA GLY A 45 3.76 0.13 -8.78
C GLY A 45 4.00 0.12 -10.29
N HIS A 46 5.22 -0.29 -10.68
CA HIS A 46 5.54 -0.50 -12.08
C HIS A 46 4.92 -1.79 -12.60
N THR A 47 4.58 -1.82 -13.89
CA THR A 47 4.21 -3.06 -14.58
C THR A 47 5.41 -3.97 -14.79
N GLU A 48 6.59 -3.38 -15.00
CA GLU A 48 7.86 -4.10 -15.13
C GLU A 48 8.36 -4.59 -13.75
N LEU A 49 8.78 -5.86 -13.69
CA LEU A 49 9.15 -6.58 -12.47
C LEU A 49 10.36 -6.02 -11.72
N LYS A 50 11.46 -5.72 -12.42
CA LYS A 50 12.68 -5.13 -11.84
C LYS A 50 12.41 -3.74 -11.29
N GLU A 51 11.71 -2.89 -12.04
CA GLU A 51 11.34 -1.55 -11.57
C GLU A 51 10.41 -1.60 -10.36
N ARG A 52 9.44 -2.53 -10.37
CA ARG A 52 8.53 -2.76 -9.24
C ARG A 52 9.27 -3.27 -8.00
N THR A 53 10.21 -4.20 -8.17
CA THR A 53 11.07 -4.69 -7.09
C THR A 53 11.89 -3.56 -6.48
N ALA A 54 12.53 -2.73 -7.31
CA ALA A 54 13.34 -1.61 -6.86
C ALA A 54 12.52 -0.57 -6.09
N LEU A 55 11.30 -0.27 -6.58
CA LEU A 55 10.38 0.61 -5.87
C LEU A 55 10.11 0.13 -4.44
N PHE A 56 9.79 -1.15 -4.25
CA PHE A 56 9.51 -1.67 -2.90
C PHE A 56 10.72 -1.63 -1.97
N GLN A 57 11.93 -1.85 -2.50
CA GLN A 57 13.17 -1.70 -1.73
C GLN A 57 13.41 -0.23 -1.32
N ILE A 58 13.16 0.72 -2.22
CA ILE A 58 13.27 2.17 -1.95
C ILE A 58 12.30 2.60 -0.85
N LEU A 59 11.14 1.95 -0.73
CA LEU A 59 10.14 2.28 0.30
C LEU A 59 10.51 1.80 1.71
N GLN A 60 11.42 0.83 1.88
CA GLN A 60 11.74 0.25 3.19
C GLN A 60 12.13 1.29 4.26
N PRO A 61 13.05 2.25 4.00
CA PRO A 61 13.44 3.24 4.98
C PRO A 61 12.28 4.15 5.41
N PHE A 62 11.26 4.32 4.57
CA PHE A 62 10.11 5.19 4.87
C PHE A 62 9.19 4.59 5.93
N LEU A 63 9.23 3.27 6.15
CA LEU A 63 8.46 2.59 7.19
C LEU A 63 9.10 2.70 8.58
N CYS A 64 10.41 2.96 8.65
CA CYS A 64 11.14 3.05 9.92
C CYS A 64 11.02 4.45 10.53
N ASN A 65 9.95 4.72 11.28
CA ASN A 65 9.76 5.98 12.00
C ASN A 65 8.84 5.82 13.22
N ARG A 66 8.61 6.92 13.96
CA ARG A 66 7.77 6.95 15.18
C ARG A 66 6.28 7.28 14.92
N ARG A 67 5.86 7.35 13.65
CA ARG A 67 4.49 7.70 13.23
C ARG A 67 3.70 6.44 12.93
N GLN A 68 2.37 6.56 12.97
CA GLN A 68 1.50 5.51 12.44
C GLN A 68 1.62 5.47 10.92
N ILE A 69 1.78 4.29 10.33
CA ILE A 69 1.97 4.14 8.89
C ILE A 69 0.65 3.78 8.21
N ILE A 70 0.36 4.47 7.12
CA ILE A 70 -0.65 4.08 6.13
C ILE A 70 0.08 3.96 4.79
N LEU A 71 0.16 2.75 4.27
CA LEU A 71 0.76 2.45 2.96
C LEU A 71 -0.36 1.95 2.05
N GLY A 72 -0.60 2.59 0.90
CA GLY A 72 -1.65 2.12 0.00
C GLY A 72 -1.48 2.56 -1.43
N GLY A 73 -2.35 2.06 -2.30
CA GLY A 73 -2.35 2.35 -3.73
C GLY A 73 -2.40 1.09 -4.59
N ASP A 74 -2.00 1.22 -5.86
CA ASP A 74 -1.95 0.15 -6.86
C ASP A 74 -0.53 -0.42 -6.89
N PHE A 75 -0.33 -1.64 -6.39
CA PHE A 75 1.00 -2.25 -6.28
C PHE A 75 1.42 -2.97 -7.56
N ASN A 76 0.53 -3.14 -8.55
CA ASN A 76 0.75 -3.95 -9.75
C ASN A 76 1.27 -5.39 -9.48
N CYS A 77 1.08 -5.90 -8.26
CA CYS A 77 1.32 -7.29 -7.86
C CYS A 77 0.53 -7.60 -6.58
N ALA A 78 0.40 -8.88 -6.24
CA ALA A 78 -0.23 -9.33 -5.01
C ALA A 78 0.83 -9.97 -4.08
N PRO A 79 0.73 -9.78 -2.75
CA PRO A 79 1.59 -10.45 -1.76
C PRO A 79 1.20 -11.93 -1.60
N GLU A 80 2.14 -12.75 -1.15
CA GLU A 80 1.99 -14.21 -1.02
C GLU A 80 0.79 -14.61 -0.13
N THR A 81 0.56 -13.85 0.94
CA THR A 81 -0.47 -14.14 1.96
C THR A 81 -1.91 -13.96 1.48
N THR A 82 -2.10 -13.50 0.24
CA THR A 82 -3.43 -13.36 -0.37
C THR A 82 -3.87 -14.55 -1.19
N GLY A 83 -3.01 -15.58 -1.25
CA GLY A 83 -3.32 -16.88 -1.83
C GLY A 83 -4.55 -17.50 -1.17
N ILE A 84 -5.59 -17.65 -1.99
CA ILE A 84 -6.83 -18.38 -1.73
C ILE A 84 -6.52 -19.67 -0.95
N GLN A 85 -7.08 -19.83 0.25
CA GLN A 85 -7.19 -21.13 0.90
C GLN A 85 -7.90 -22.08 -0.09
N GLY A 86 -7.16 -22.96 -0.75
CA GLY A 86 -7.70 -24.00 -1.62
C GLY A 86 -7.13 -24.09 -3.04
N ALA A 87 -6.35 -23.13 -3.51
CA ALA A 87 -5.68 -23.25 -4.81
C ALA A 87 -4.18 -23.44 -4.61
N VAL A 88 -3.73 -24.70 -4.61
CA VAL A 88 -2.32 -25.06 -4.88
C VAL A 88 -2.03 -24.71 -6.34
N LEU A 89 -1.91 -23.42 -6.62
CA LEU A 89 -1.29 -22.96 -7.85
C LEU A 89 0.11 -22.53 -7.46
N THR A 90 1.06 -23.33 -7.91
CA THR A 90 2.50 -23.05 -8.01
C THR A 90 2.74 -21.84 -8.92
N VAL A 91 2.12 -20.69 -8.61
CA VAL A 91 2.41 -19.43 -9.27
C VAL A 91 3.83 -19.09 -8.86
N LYS A 92 4.76 -19.18 -9.82
CA LYS A 92 6.16 -18.82 -9.62
C LYS A 92 6.20 -17.45 -8.95
N LYS A 93 6.75 -17.42 -7.74
CA LYS A 93 7.04 -16.19 -7.02
C LYS A 93 7.92 -15.33 -7.90
N ASP A 94 7.45 -14.14 -8.18
CA ASP A 94 8.26 -13.15 -8.84
C ASP A 94 9.02 -12.34 -7.77
N LEU A 95 10.15 -11.75 -8.13
CA LEU A 95 11.01 -11.05 -7.15
C LEU A 95 10.30 -9.86 -6.50
N SER A 96 9.34 -9.25 -7.20
CA SER A 96 8.60 -8.10 -6.71
C SER A 96 7.56 -8.49 -5.66
N THR A 97 6.92 -9.66 -5.78
CA THR A 97 6.05 -10.21 -4.72
C THR A 97 6.85 -10.45 -3.44
N CYS A 98 8.03 -11.06 -3.55
CA CYS A 98 8.91 -11.27 -2.39
C CYS A 98 9.33 -9.94 -1.74
N ALA A 99 9.66 -8.92 -2.56
CA ALA A 99 10.03 -7.61 -2.05
C ALA A 99 8.85 -6.90 -1.35
N LEU A 100 7.63 -7.02 -1.90
CA LEU A 100 6.42 -6.49 -1.25
C LEU A 100 6.14 -7.22 0.07
N ASP A 101 6.26 -8.54 0.12
CA ASP A 101 6.08 -9.32 1.35
C ASP A 101 7.09 -8.91 2.43
N ASN A 102 8.35 -8.69 2.05
CA ASN A 102 9.37 -8.21 2.97
C ASN A 102 9.04 -6.81 3.48
N LEU A 103 8.64 -5.89 2.61
CA LEU A 103 8.23 -4.53 2.98
C LEU A 103 7.08 -4.54 4.00
N ILE A 104 6.06 -5.38 3.78
CA ILE A 104 4.92 -5.55 4.69
C ILE A 104 5.37 -6.13 6.04
N LYS A 105 6.21 -7.17 6.03
CA LYS A 105 6.70 -7.84 7.25
C LYS A 105 7.60 -6.92 8.08
N GLU A 106 8.54 -6.23 7.45
CA GLU A 106 9.47 -5.30 8.11
C GLU A 106 8.73 -4.12 8.74
N GLY A 107 7.68 -3.62 8.05
CA GLY A 107 6.82 -2.57 8.58
C GLY A 107 5.76 -3.04 9.59
N ASN A 108 5.68 -4.34 9.89
CA ASN A 108 4.61 -4.96 10.68
C ASN A 108 3.21 -4.48 10.24
N LEU A 109 3.00 -4.42 8.92
CA LEU A 109 1.81 -3.84 8.34
C LEU A 109 0.70 -4.89 8.20
N THR A 110 -0.54 -4.48 8.46
CA THR A 110 -1.74 -5.30 8.32
C THR A 110 -2.55 -4.85 7.13
N ASP A 111 -2.96 -5.82 6.30
CA ASP A 111 -3.91 -5.61 5.20
C ASP A 111 -5.31 -5.31 5.74
N VAL A 112 -5.74 -4.05 5.60
CA VAL A 112 -7.02 -3.57 6.14
C VAL A 112 -8.20 -4.30 5.52
N PHE A 113 -8.17 -4.53 4.20
CA PHE A 113 -9.30 -5.17 3.52
C PHE A 113 -9.46 -6.62 3.95
N ARG A 114 -8.36 -7.39 3.99
CA ARG A 114 -8.40 -8.80 4.42
C ARG A 114 -8.78 -8.94 5.89
N PHE A 115 -8.33 -8.02 6.74
CA PHE A 115 -8.71 -8.00 8.16
C PHE A 115 -10.23 -7.81 8.34
N LEU A 116 -10.82 -6.88 7.60
CA LEU A 116 -12.26 -6.59 7.67
C LEU A 116 -13.12 -7.61 6.92
N ASN A 117 -12.58 -8.23 5.86
CA ASN A 117 -13.30 -9.16 4.98
C ASN A 117 -12.50 -10.45 4.77
N PRO A 118 -12.40 -11.33 5.79
CA PRO A 118 -11.51 -12.50 5.74
C PRO A 118 -11.79 -13.46 4.60
N SER A 119 -13.06 -13.58 4.18
CA SER A 119 -13.49 -14.53 3.15
C SER A 119 -13.71 -13.90 1.77
N ASP A 120 -13.67 -12.57 1.65
CA ASP A 120 -13.90 -11.89 0.38
C ASP A 120 -12.62 -11.93 -0.48
N PRO A 121 -12.66 -12.38 -1.74
CA PRO A 121 -11.51 -12.29 -2.65
C PRO A 121 -11.01 -10.85 -2.87
N GLY A 122 -11.90 -9.86 -2.86
CA GLY A 122 -11.56 -8.44 -2.91
C GLY A 122 -10.90 -7.97 -4.21
N TYR A 123 -11.23 -8.55 -5.36
CA TYR A 123 -10.60 -8.21 -6.63
C TYR A 123 -10.71 -6.71 -6.96
N THR A 124 -9.61 -6.12 -7.42
CA THR A 124 -9.54 -4.68 -7.78
C THR A 124 -9.09 -4.46 -9.22
N SER A 125 -8.54 -5.49 -9.85
CA SER A 125 -8.12 -5.49 -11.25
C SER A 125 -8.64 -6.73 -11.98
N SER A 126 -9.06 -6.53 -13.22
CA SER A 126 -9.53 -7.59 -14.11
C SER A 126 -8.86 -7.47 -15.47
N ASN A 127 -8.58 -8.62 -16.07
CA ASN A 127 -8.25 -8.71 -17.48
C ASN A 127 -9.12 -9.80 -18.13
N LYS A 128 -8.93 -10.05 -19.43
CA LYS A 128 -9.76 -11.04 -20.17
C LYS A 128 -9.67 -12.47 -19.62
N LYS A 129 -8.66 -12.79 -18.80
CA LYS A 129 -8.31 -14.15 -18.36
C LYS A 129 -8.35 -14.35 -16.85
N SER A 130 -8.22 -13.29 -16.06
CA SER A 130 -8.08 -13.39 -14.60
C SER A 130 -8.58 -12.16 -13.87
N LEU A 131 -8.96 -12.38 -12.61
CA LEU A 131 -9.23 -11.35 -11.61
C LEU A 131 -8.09 -11.35 -10.60
N SER A 132 -7.72 -10.17 -10.10
CA SER A 132 -6.64 -10.02 -9.13
C SER A 132 -6.92 -8.85 -8.19
N ARG A 133 -6.42 -8.95 -6.96
CA ARG A 133 -6.37 -7.84 -6.02
C ARG A 133 -4.94 -7.30 -6.03
N ILE A 134 -4.77 -6.10 -6.56
CA ILE A 134 -3.48 -5.42 -6.66
C ILE A 134 -3.50 -4.05 -6.00
N ASP A 135 -4.68 -3.56 -5.61
CA ASP A 135 -4.85 -2.34 -4.83
C ASP A 135 -5.01 -2.71 -3.37
N PHE A 136 -4.16 -2.12 -2.52
CA PHE A 136 -4.11 -2.46 -1.11
C PHE A 136 -4.07 -1.21 -0.23
N PHE A 137 -4.56 -1.37 0.99
CA PHE A 137 -4.29 -0.46 2.10
C PHE A 137 -3.74 -1.28 3.25
N TYR A 138 -2.53 -0.91 3.65
CA TYR A 138 -1.79 -1.47 4.76
C TYR A 138 -1.66 -0.43 5.86
N ILE A 139 -1.83 -0.84 7.09
CA ILE A 139 -1.61 0.02 8.26
C ILE A 139 -0.64 -0.64 9.22
N LEU A 140 0.20 0.16 9.89
CA LEU A 140 0.86 -0.33 11.09
C LEU A 140 -0.22 -0.64 12.13
N PHE A 141 -0.32 -1.89 12.57
CA PHE A 141 -1.34 -2.27 13.53
C PHE A 141 -1.03 -1.63 14.89
N MET A 142 -1.78 -0.57 15.20
CA MET A 142 -2.07 -0.17 16.57
C MET A 142 -3.57 -0.36 16.78
N PRO A 143 -4.03 -0.85 17.93
CA PRO A 143 -5.46 -0.95 18.23
C PRO A 143 -6.05 0.46 18.38
N ILE A 144 -6.36 1.11 17.25
CA ILE A 144 -7.01 2.41 17.20
C ILE A 144 -8.27 2.26 16.36
N CYS A 145 -9.39 2.07 17.06
CA CYS A 145 -10.73 2.24 16.54
C CYS A 145 -10.95 3.71 16.13
N THR A 146 -10.85 4.06 14.85
CA THR A 146 -11.62 5.20 14.33
C THR A 146 -11.95 5.07 12.85
N LYS A 147 -13.21 5.39 12.51
CA LYS A 147 -13.74 5.47 11.15
C LYS A 147 -13.35 6.81 10.51
N ASN A 148 -12.18 6.91 9.89
CA ASN A 148 -11.86 8.03 9.01
C ASN A 148 -11.48 7.49 7.62
N LYS A 149 -12.15 7.98 6.57
CA LYS A 149 -11.89 7.56 5.19
C LYS A 149 -10.74 8.39 4.61
N VAL A 150 -9.63 7.75 4.27
CA VAL A 150 -8.59 8.32 3.41
C VAL A 150 -8.81 7.73 2.02
N LEU A 151 -8.97 8.58 0.99
CA LEU A 151 -9.13 8.17 -0.39
C LEU A 151 -7.82 8.46 -1.14
N MET A 152 -7.12 7.41 -1.58
CA MET A 152 -6.01 7.52 -2.52
C MET A 152 -6.57 7.37 -3.95
N LYS A 153 -6.11 8.21 -4.88
CA LYS A 153 -6.49 8.13 -6.29
C LYS A 153 -5.24 8.01 -7.16
N ARG A 154 -5.35 7.20 -8.21
CA ARG A 154 -4.46 7.20 -9.37
C ARG A 154 -4.82 8.38 -10.25
N LEU A 155 -3.82 9.18 -10.65
CA LEU A 155 -3.99 10.28 -11.61
C LEU A 155 -3.73 9.79 -13.03
#